data_AF-A0A6G9FJQ7-F1
#
_entry.id   AF-A0A6G9FJQ7-F1
#
_cell.length_a   1.000
_cell.length_b   1.000
_cell.length_c   1.000
_cell.angle_alpha   90.00
_cell.angle_beta   90.00
_cell.angle_gamma   90.00
#
_symmetry.space_group_name_H-M   'P 1'
#
loop_
_entity.id
_entity.type
_entity.pdbx_description
1 polymer ?
#
loop_
_entity_poly.entity_id
_entity_poly.type
_entity_poly.pdbx_seq_one_letter_code
_entity_poly.pdbx_strand_id
1 'polypeptide(L)'
;MPATLYVTHPAPLTAPLSRTEDAQIVPSPCQACSASGGADWVKRDGVGVLVHRSGGDCPVAVSFDWETGTPLVSASGAVAA
;
A
#
# COMPACT_ATOMS: atom_id res chain seq x y z
N MET A 1 1.28 -29.89 -51.87
CA MET A 1 0.71 -28.53 -51.85
C MET A 1 0.82 -28.04 -50.41
N PRO A 2 1.59 -26.99 -50.09
CA PRO A 2 1.76 -26.58 -48.70
C PRO A 2 0.54 -25.78 -48.22
N ALA A 3 0.02 -26.13 -47.04
CA ALA A 3 -1.08 -25.44 -46.40
C ALA A 3 -0.53 -24.24 -45.61
N THR A 4 -0.93 -23.02 -45.98
CA THR A 4 -0.67 -21.81 -45.21
C THR A 4 -1.56 -21.81 -43.97
N LEU A 5 -0.97 -21.90 -42.78
CA LEU A 5 -1.69 -21.70 -41.52
C LEU A 5 -1.94 -20.20 -41.34
N TYR A 6 -3.19 -19.78 -41.53
CA TYR A 6 -3.64 -18.42 -41.26
C TYR A 6 -3.80 -18.26 -39.75
N VAL A 7 -2.86 -17.58 -39.08
CA VAL A 7 -3.01 -17.20 -37.67
C VAL A 7 -3.94 -16.00 -37.60
N THR A 8 -5.22 -16.25 -37.37
CA THR A 8 -6.18 -15.20 -37.00
C THR A 8 -5.86 -14.75 -35.59
N HIS A 9 -5.26 -13.57 -35.45
CA HIS A 9 -5.10 -12.92 -34.15
C HIS A 9 -6.51 -12.67 -33.56
N PRO A 10 -6.81 -13.08 -32.31
CA PRO A 10 -8.07 -12.71 -31.68
C PRO A 10 -8.17 -11.18 -31.59
N ALA A 11 -9.38 -10.64 -31.77
CA ALA A 11 -9.65 -9.21 -31.69
C ALA A 11 -9.07 -8.63 -30.37
N PRO A 12 -8.49 -7.41 -30.39
CA PRO A 12 -7.98 -6.79 -29.18
C PRO A 12 -9.08 -6.72 -28.12
N LEU A 13 -8.75 -7.14 -26.89
CA LEU A 13 -9.68 -7.18 -25.76
C LEU A 13 -10.33 -5.79 -25.57
N THR A 14 -11.65 -5.72 -25.67
CA THR A 14 -12.47 -4.50 -25.51
C THR A 14 -12.63 -4.05 -24.06
N ALA A 15 -11.86 -4.62 -23.12
CA ALA A 15 -11.93 -4.21 -21.73
C ALA A 15 -11.49 -2.75 -21.64
N PRO A 16 -12.27 -1.86 -21.01
CA PRO A 16 -11.86 -0.48 -20.81
C PRO A 16 -10.50 -0.49 -20.11
N LEU A 17 -9.56 0.28 -20.65
CA LEU A 17 -8.28 0.51 -19.99
C LEU A 17 -8.59 0.97 -18.57
N SER A 18 -8.00 0.33 -17.55
CA SER A 18 -8.18 0.72 -16.16
C SER A 18 -7.72 2.17 -15.99
N ARG A 19 -8.64 3.13 -16.12
CA ARG A 19 -8.37 4.54 -15.88
C ARG A 19 -8.44 4.75 -14.37
N THR A 20 -7.44 5.45 -13.83
CA THR A 20 -7.41 5.83 -12.41
C THR A 20 -8.66 6.61 -11.99
N GLU A 21 -9.27 7.31 -12.94
CA GLU A 21 -10.51 8.08 -12.77
C GLU A 21 -11.74 7.21 -12.42
N ASP A 22 -11.76 5.96 -12.89
CA ASP A 22 -12.84 4.99 -12.61
C ASP A 22 -12.59 4.19 -11.32
N ALA A 23 -11.46 4.43 -10.65
CA ALA A 23 -11.12 3.72 -9.42
C ALA A 23 -11.92 4.28 -8.23
N GLN A 24 -12.69 3.41 -7.56
CA GLN A 24 -13.29 3.74 -6.28
C GLN A 24 -12.26 3.62 -5.16
N ILE A 25 -12.10 4.68 -4.38
CA ILE A 25 -11.26 4.64 -3.17
C ILE A 25 -12.05 3.89 -2.09
N VAL A 26 -11.66 2.64 -1.83
CA VAL A 26 -12.18 1.87 -0.70
C VAL A 26 -11.26 2.10 0.51
N PRO A 27 -11.70 2.82 1.55
CA PRO A 27 -10.88 3.04 2.74
C PRO A 27 -10.68 1.70 3.45
N SER A 28 -9.45 1.21 3.43
CA SER A 28 -9.05 0.03 4.20
C SER A 28 -8.65 0.44 5.62
N PRO A 29 -8.85 -0.42 6.63
CA PRO A 29 -8.31 -0.17 7.96
C PRO A 29 -6.78 -0.09 7.93
N CYS A 30 -6.19 0.48 8.97
CA CYS A 30 -4.74 0.46 9.16
C CYS A 30 -4.24 -0.99 9.14
N GLN A 31 -3.29 -1.31 8.26
CA GLN A 31 -2.79 -2.67 8.10
C GLN A 31 -2.00 -3.17 9.33
N ALA A 32 -1.62 -2.27 10.23
CA ALA A 32 -0.83 -2.60 11.42
C ALA A 32 -1.72 -2.82 12.67
N CYS A 33 -2.67 -1.92 12.95
CA CYS A 33 -3.51 -1.98 14.16
C CYS A 33 -5.02 -2.14 13.88
N SER A 34 -5.43 -2.28 12.63
CA SER A 34 -6.83 -2.38 12.20
C SER A 34 -7.71 -1.15 12.51
N ALA A 35 -7.12 -0.03 12.94
CA ALA A 35 -7.85 1.22 13.16
C ALA A 35 -8.56 1.66 11.88
N SER A 36 -9.83 2.07 12.00
CA SER A 36 -10.65 2.54 10.89
C SER A 36 -10.10 3.85 10.31
N GLY A 37 -10.33 4.05 9.01
CA GLY A 37 -10.01 5.32 8.32
C GLY A 37 -8.70 5.33 7.55
N GLY A 38 -7.99 4.21 7.47
CA GLY A 38 -6.74 4.11 6.73
C GLY A 38 -5.56 4.77 7.42
N ALA A 39 -4.38 4.54 6.87
CA ALA A 39 -3.12 5.03 7.40
C ALA A 39 -2.14 5.28 6.25
N ASP A 40 -1.28 6.27 6.43
CA ASP A 40 -0.29 6.68 5.45
C ASP A 40 1.08 6.80 6.13
N TRP A 41 2.15 6.36 5.46
CA TRP A 41 3.52 6.55 5.95
C TRP A 41 3.96 7.98 5.67
N VAL A 42 4.46 8.67 6.70
CA VAL A 42 4.92 10.05 6.62
C VAL A 42 6.37 10.11 7.06
N LYS A 43 7.18 10.86 6.32
CA LYS A 43 8.55 11.21 6.72
C LYS A 43 8.52 12.37 7.71
N ARG A 44 9.02 12.15 8.94
CA ARG A 44 9.25 13.19 9.96
C ARG A 44 10.70 13.12 10.42
N ASP A 45 11.46 14.18 10.23
CA ASP A 45 12.85 14.29 10.68
C ASP A 45 13.75 13.10 10.26
N GLY A 46 13.55 12.60 9.03
CA GLY A 46 14.29 11.44 8.51
C GLY A 46 13.73 10.08 8.92
N VAL A 47 12.68 10.03 9.75
CA VAL A 47 12.03 8.81 10.22
C VAL A 47 10.69 8.58 9.50
N GLY A 48 10.46 7.36 9.03
CA GLY A 48 9.16 6.89 8.58
C GLY A 48 8.26 6.52 9.75
N VAL A 49 7.15 7.23 9.88
CA VAL A 49 6.12 7.01 10.90
C VAL A 49 4.79 6.73 10.21
N LEU A 50 4.06 5.71 10.65
CA LEU A 50 2.73 5.41 10.13
C LEU A 50 1.70 6.27 10.89
N VAL A 51 0.92 7.06 10.17
CA VAL A 51 -0.04 8.02 10.74
C VAL A 51 -1.45 7.64 10.30
N HIS A 52 -2.39 7.61 11.24
CA HIS A 52 -3.81 7.39 10.91
C HIS A 52 -4.43 8.65 10.34
N ARG A 53 -5.33 8.51 9.36
CA ARG A 53 -6.04 9.68 8.79
C ARG A 53 -6.97 10.37 9.78
N SER A 54 -7.45 9.64 10.78
CA SER A 54 -8.20 10.20 11.91
C SER A 54 -7.35 11.06 12.85
N GLY A 55 -6.02 11.07 12.66
CA GLY A 55 -5.06 11.77 13.48
C GLY A 55 -4.30 10.82 14.41
N GLY A 56 -3.04 11.18 14.68
CA GLY A 56 -2.16 10.43 15.57
C GLY A 56 -1.34 9.34 14.89
N ASP A 57 -0.25 8.98 15.56
CA ASP A 57 0.70 7.98 15.07
C ASP A 57 0.20 6.57 15.44
N CYS A 58 0.45 5.60 14.57
CA CYS A 58 0.07 4.22 14.81
C CYS A 58 0.95 3.62 15.93
N PRO A 59 0.37 3.18 17.06
CA PRO A 59 1.15 2.78 18.23
C PRO A 59 1.88 1.44 18.05
N VAL A 60 1.48 0.62 17.06
CA VAL A 60 2.05 -0.71 16.82
C VAL A 60 2.99 -0.76 15.62
N ALA A 61 2.99 0.27 14.78
CA ALA A 61 3.84 0.32 13.60
C ALA A 61 5.27 0.68 14.02
N VAL A 62 6.24 -0.15 13.65
CA VAL A 62 7.65 0.11 13.91
C VAL A 62 8.14 1.22 12.99
N SER A 63 8.62 2.31 13.58
CA SER A 63 9.29 3.39 12.87
C SER A 63 10.56 2.91 12.17
N PHE A 64 10.93 3.51 11.05
CA PHE A 64 12.15 3.16 10.32
C PHE A 64 12.90 4.40 9.84
N ASP A 65 14.20 4.28 9.58
CA ASP A 65 14.98 5.33 8.94
C ASP A 65 14.53 5.46 7.48
N TRP A 66 14.01 6.62 7.09
CA TRP A 66 13.37 6.81 5.78
C TRP A 66 14.32 6.58 4.61
N GLU A 67 15.60 6.87 4.79
CA GLU A 67 16.59 6.78 3.72
C GLU A 67 17.08 5.35 3.51
N THR A 68 17.30 4.60 4.59
CA THR A 68 17.85 3.25 4.55
C THR A 68 16.79 2.15 4.63
N GLY A 69 15.55 2.49 5.02
CA GLY A 69 14.50 1.53 5.32
C GLY A 69 14.75 0.72 6.60
N THR A 70 15.81 1.05 7.36
CA THR A 70 16.21 0.26 8.53
C THR A 70 15.20 0.48 9.66
N PRO A 71 14.62 -0.59 10.22
CA PRO A 71 13.75 -0.46 11.39
C PRO A 71 14.51 0.25 12.52
N LEU A 72 13.97 1.37 12.98
CA LEU A 72 14.45 2.00 14.19
C LEU A 72 13.87 1.16 15.31
N VAL A 73 14.74 0.40 15.98
CA VAL A 73 14.36 -0.38 17.15
C VAL A 73 13.87 0.61 18.20
N SER A 74 12.55 0.84 18.22
CA SER A 74 11.93 1.62 19.26
C SER A 74 11.92 0.75 20.51
N ALA A 75 12.85 1.03 21.43
CA ALA A 75 12.74 0.62 22.81
C ALA A 75 11.48 1.27 23.40
N SER A 76 10.30 0.65 23.22
CA SER A 76 9.08 1.02 23.94
C SER A 76 8.09 -0.14 23.94
N GLY A 77 8.07 -0.84 25.08
CA GLY A 77 6.84 -1.35 25.67
C GLY A 77 6.39 -2.72 25.19
N ALA A 78 6.85 -3.76 25.89
CA ALA A 78 6.02 -4.92 26.14
C ALA A 78 4.67 -4.44 26.70
N VAL A 79 3.61 -4.49 25.90
CA VAL A 79 2.24 -4.46 26.42
C VAL A 79 1.94 -5.86 26.93
N ALA A 80 2.10 -6.01 28.24
CA ALA A 80 1.56 -7.13 28.99
C ALA A 80 0.04 -6.93 29.16
N ALA A 81 -0.73 -7.94 28.78
CA ALA A 81 -1.89 -8.49 29.51
C ALA A 81 -2.29 -9.81 28.87
#